data_AF-A0A950CR68-F1
#
_entry.id   AF-A0A950CR68-F1
#
_cell.length_a   1.000
_cell.length_b   1.000
_cell.length_c   1.000
_cell.angle_alpha   90.00
_cell.angle_beta   90.00
_cell.angle_gamma   90.00
#
_symmetry.space_group_name_H-M   'P 1'
#
loop_
_entity.id
_entity.type
_entity.pdbx_description
1 polymer ?
#
loop_
_entity_poly.entity_id
_entity_poly.type
_entity_poly.pdbx_seq_one_letter_code
_entity_poly.pdbx_strand_id
1 'polypeptide(L)'
;MDLTTIPDEVLLARGKYSTVRAEHEDAKKSLQILCGKLTSAGTQLLRMAQPDGDGPMDTKNVSMALQTARNTIGEIESCIAYIDSLAIQRAELKPIAWRK
;
A
#
# COMPACT_ATOMS: atom_id res chain seq x y z
N MET A 1 0.89 13.83 -33.09
CA MET A 1 -0.45 14.22 -32.60
C MET A 1 -0.36 15.68 -32.23
N ASP A 2 -1.12 16.55 -32.89
CA ASP A 2 -1.07 17.98 -32.60
C ASP A 2 -1.88 18.29 -31.34
N LEU A 3 -1.18 18.68 -30.27
CA LEU A 3 -1.79 18.94 -28.96
C LEU A 3 -2.65 20.20 -28.96
N THR A 4 -2.48 21.11 -29.93
CA THR A 4 -3.25 22.36 -30.04
C THR A 4 -4.72 22.13 -30.40
N THR A 5 -5.06 20.92 -30.85
CA THR A 5 -6.42 20.52 -31.21
C THR A 5 -7.22 19.93 -30.04
N ILE A 6 -6.57 19.71 -28.89
CA ILE A 6 -7.17 19.08 -27.71
C ILE A 6 -7.54 20.18 -26.72
N PRO A 7 -8.78 20.22 -26.20
CA PRO A 7 -9.17 21.21 -25.20
C PRO A 7 -8.27 21.14 -23.95
N ASP A 8 -7.89 22.29 -23.40
CA ASP A 8 -7.01 22.38 -22.22
C ASP A 8 -7.55 21.60 -21.01
N GLU A 9 -8.87 21.58 -20.83
CA GLU A 9 -9.53 20.80 -19.79
C GLU A 9 -9.24 19.29 -19.90
N VAL A 10 -9.18 18.77 -21.12
CA VAL A 10 -8.88 17.36 -21.39
C VAL A 10 -7.40 17.07 -21.14
N LEU A 11 -6.51 17.99 -21.53
CA LEU A 11 -5.08 17.87 -21.22
C LEU A 11 -4.83 17.88 -19.72
N LEU A 12 -5.49 18.78 -18.98
CA LEU A 12 -5.41 18.84 -17.52
C LEU A 12 -5.95 17.55 -16.88
N ALA A 13 -7.09 17.04 -17.35
CA ALA A 13 -7.66 15.80 -16.86
C ALA A 13 -6.74 14.59 -17.10
N ARG A 14 -6.06 14.52 -18.25
CA ARG A 14 -5.06 13.49 -18.54
C ARG A 14 -3.86 13.58 -17.61
N GLY A 15 -3.36 14.79 -17.37
CA GLY A 15 -2.29 15.04 -16.41
C GLY A 15 -2.66 14.52 -15.02
N LYS A 16 -3.83 14.96 -14.49
CA LYS A 16 -4.37 14.49 -13.21
C LYS A 16 -4.51 12.98 -13.15
N TYR A 17 -5.10 12.35 -14.18
CA TYR A 17 -5.22 10.90 -14.22
C TYR A 17 -3.86 10.20 -14.19
N SER A 18 -2.87 10.72 -14.93
CA SER A 18 -1.53 10.14 -14.94
C SER A 18 -0.88 10.19 -13.56
N THR A 19 -1.03 11.31 -12.85
CA THR A 19 -0.54 11.46 -11.46
C THR A 19 -1.20 10.47 -10.51
N VAL A 20 -2.55 10.43 -10.48
CA VAL A 20 -3.29 9.50 -9.60
C VAL A 20 -2.98 8.04 -9.96
N ARG A 21 -2.79 7.73 -11.24
CA ARG A 21 -2.36 6.39 -11.67
C ARG A 21 -0.98 6.04 -11.13
N ALA A 22 0.00 6.93 -11.24
CA ALA A 22 1.35 6.68 -10.75
C ALA A 22 1.31 6.44 -9.23
N GLU A 23 0.62 7.30 -8.50
CA GLU A 23 0.45 7.20 -7.05
C GLU A 23 -0.25 5.90 -6.63
N HIS A 24 -1.28 5.48 -7.36
CA HIS A 24 -1.94 4.20 -7.13
C HIS A 24 -1.00 2.99 -7.29
N GLU A 25 -0.12 3.00 -8.29
CA GLU A 25 0.86 1.93 -8.45
C GLU A 25 1.96 1.98 -7.39
N ASP A 26 2.36 3.15 -6.93
CA ASP A 26 3.32 3.29 -5.82
C ASP A 26 2.72 2.88 -4.47
N ALA A 27 1.44 3.14 -4.24
CA ALA A 27 0.71 2.66 -3.07
C ALA A 27 0.65 1.11 -3.05
N LYS A 28 0.41 0.46 -4.20
CA LYS A 28 0.49 -1.01 -4.30
C LYS A 28 1.88 -1.56 -3.99
N LYS A 29 2.95 -0.91 -4.45
CA LYS A 29 4.33 -1.31 -4.09
C LYS A 29 4.55 -1.16 -2.58
N SER A 30 4.03 -0.08 -1.99
CA SER A 30 4.10 0.15 -0.55
C SER A 30 3.36 -0.94 0.23
N LEU A 31 2.18 -1.36 -0.23
CA LEU A 31 1.46 -2.50 0.33
C LEU A 31 2.29 -3.79 0.28
N GLN A 32 2.96 -4.08 -0.85
CA GLN A 32 3.83 -5.25 -0.96
C GLN A 32 4.97 -5.22 0.07
N ILE A 33 5.57 -4.06 0.32
CA ILE A 33 6.61 -3.87 1.35
C ILE A 33 6.04 -4.13 2.74
N LEU A 34 4.85 -3.62 3.05
CA LEU A 34 4.19 -3.83 4.34
C LEU A 34 3.88 -5.32 4.58
N CYS A 35 3.41 -6.05 3.56
CA CYS A 35 3.22 -7.50 3.64
C CYS A 35 4.54 -8.24 3.94
N GLY A 36 5.65 -7.80 3.35
CA GLY A 36 6.99 -8.33 3.64
C GLY A 36 7.43 -8.07 5.08
N LYS A 37 7.16 -6.87 5.61
CA LYS A 37 7.40 -6.53 7.03
C LYS A 37 6.58 -7.41 7.97
N LEU A 38 5.29 -7.59 7.69
CA LEU A 38 4.41 -8.44 8.50
C LEU A 38 4.88 -9.91 8.50
N THR A 39 5.26 -10.43 7.33
CA THR A 39 5.81 -11.78 7.19
C THR A 39 7.09 -11.97 8.02
N SER A 40 7.97 -10.97 8.00
CA SER A 40 9.21 -10.98 8.77
C SER A 40 8.94 -10.95 10.29
N ALA A 41 7.99 -10.11 10.73
CA ALA A 41 7.57 -10.04 12.13
C ALA A 41 6.95 -11.38 12.59
N GLY A 42 6.09 -11.99 11.77
CA GLY A 42 5.52 -13.32 12.04
C GLY A 42 6.58 -14.42 12.15
N THR A 43 7.59 -14.40 11.27
CA THR A 43 8.71 -15.36 11.33
C THR A 43 9.53 -15.19 12.60
N GLN A 44 9.82 -13.95 13.00
CA GLN A 44 10.52 -13.67 14.26
C GLN A 44 9.72 -14.14 15.48
N LEU A 45 8.41 -13.91 15.50
CA LEU A 45 7.52 -14.37 16.55
C LEU A 45 7.57 -15.88 16.73
N LEU A 46 7.50 -16.64 15.63
CA LEU A 46 7.56 -18.10 15.67
C LEU A 46 8.88 -18.59 16.29
N ARG A 47 10.02 -18.01 15.86
CA ARG A 47 11.34 -18.36 16.41
C ARG A 47 11.45 -18.03 17.90
N MET A 48 10.90 -16.90 18.33
CA MET A 48 10.94 -16.49 19.74
C MET A 48 10.00 -17.33 20.62
N ALA A 49 8.88 -17.77 20.07
CA ALA A 49 7.91 -18.62 20.76
C ALA A 49 8.35 -20.11 20.83
N GLN A 50 9.31 -20.51 20.00
CA GLN A 50 9.86 -21.86 19.92
C GLN A 50 11.39 -21.81 20.10
N PRO A 51 11.88 -21.49 21.32
CA PRO A 51 13.32 -21.51 21.57
C PRO A 51 13.88 -22.91 21.31
N ASP A 52 15.06 -22.99 20.70
CA ASP A 52 15.78 -24.25 20.52
C ASP A 52 16.25 -24.77 21.89
N GLY A 53 15.42 -25.57 22.57
CA GLY A 53 15.68 -26.19 23.88
C GLY A 53 14.63 -25.88 24.96
N ASP A 54 14.84 -26.36 26.20
CA ASP A 54 13.95 -26.13 27.36
C ASP A 54 14.06 -24.71 27.97
N GLY A 55 14.59 -23.75 27.20
CA GLY A 55 14.73 -22.36 27.63
C GLY A 55 13.36 -21.68 27.77
N PRO A 56 13.16 -20.80 28.78
CA PRO A 56 11.92 -20.04 28.89
C PRO A 56 11.74 -19.11 27.70
N MET A 57 10.51 -19.00 27.20
CA MET A 57 10.14 -18.05 26.16
C MET A 57 10.48 -16.61 26.58
N ASP A 58 11.13 -15.84 25.70
CA ASP A 58 11.38 -14.42 25.92
C ASP A 58 10.10 -13.61 25.68
N THR A 59 9.23 -13.60 26.69
CA THR A 59 7.91 -12.96 26.67
C THR A 59 7.97 -11.46 26.34
N LYS A 60 9.05 -10.76 26.70
CA LYS A 60 9.21 -9.33 26.43
C LYS A 60 9.44 -9.08 24.93
N ASN A 61 10.37 -9.82 24.32
CA ASN A 61 10.66 -9.69 22.90
C ASN A 61 9.49 -10.17 22.03
N VAL A 62 8.78 -11.23 22.46
CA VAL A 62 7.53 -11.68 21.82
C VAL A 62 6.47 -10.58 21.85
N SER A 63 6.26 -9.93 23.00
CA SER A 63 5.28 -8.84 23.13
C SER A 63 5.61 -7.65 22.21
N MET A 64 6.88 -7.28 22.12
CA MET A 64 7.33 -6.22 21.21
C MET A 64 7.11 -6.60 19.74
N ALA A 65 7.43 -7.83 19.34
CA ALA A 65 7.22 -8.30 17.98
C ALA A 65 5.73 -8.39 17.61
N LEU A 66 4.86 -8.78 18.56
CA LEU A 66 3.40 -8.75 18.40
C LEU A 66 2.90 -7.32 18.19
N GLN A 67 3.42 -6.36 18.96
CA GLN A 67 3.03 -4.96 18.80
C GLN A 67 3.44 -4.42 17.42
N THR A 68 4.65 -4.75 16.95
CA THR A 68 5.11 -4.40 15.61
C THR A 68 4.18 -5.00 14.54
N ALA A 69 3.82 -6.27 14.65
CA ALA A 69 2.90 -6.92 13.72
C ALA A 69 1.52 -6.22 13.70
N ARG A 70 0.96 -5.90 14.87
CA ARG A 70 -0.32 -5.16 14.98
C ARG A 70 -0.24 -3.78 14.32
N ASN A 71 0.83 -3.03 14.58
CA ASN A 71 1.03 -1.72 13.96
C ASN A 71 1.13 -1.84 12.43
N THR A 72 1.89 -2.83 11.93
CA THR A 72 1.99 -3.09 10.49
C THR A 72 0.64 -3.48 9.87
N ILE A 73 -0.21 -4.24 10.57
CA ILE A 73 -1.57 -4.53 10.10
C ILE A 73 -2.39 -3.24 9.97
N GLY A 74 -2.34 -2.34 10.95
CA GLY A 74 -3.01 -1.03 10.86
C GLY A 74 -2.50 -0.16 9.71
N GLU A 75 -1.18 -0.19 9.44
CA GLU A 75 -0.59 0.46 8.26
C GLU A 75 -1.11 -0.17 6.95
N ILE A 76 -1.25 -1.49 6.89
CA ILE A 76 -1.79 -2.23 5.73
C ILE A 76 -3.25 -1.83 5.49
N GLU A 77 -4.09 -1.83 6.51
CA GLU A 77 -5.51 -1.45 6.40
C GLU A 77 -5.65 -0.01 5.87
N SER A 78 -4.84 0.90 6.41
CA SER A 78 -4.80 2.30 5.95
C SER A 78 -4.33 2.42 4.51
N CYS A 79 -3.31 1.63 4.12
CA CYS A 79 -2.79 1.60 2.75
C CYS A 79 -3.82 1.04 1.75
N ILE A 80 -4.57 0.01 2.13
CA ILE A 80 -5.65 -0.55 1.31
C ILE A 80 -6.75 0.49 1.08
N ALA A 81 -7.22 1.15 2.15
CA ALA A 81 -8.21 2.22 2.02
C ALA A 81 -7.72 3.36 1.11
N TYR A 82 -6.42 3.69 1.18
CA TYR A 82 -5.83 4.67 0.28
C TYR A 82 -5.81 4.21 -1.18
N ILE A 83 -5.41 2.96 -1.45
CA ILE A 83 -5.44 2.35 -2.79
C ILE A 83 -6.85 2.39 -3.38
N ASP A 84 -7.86 2.02 -2.60
CA ASP A 84 -9.26 2.04 -3.03
C ASP A 84 -9.72 3.46 -3.37
N SER A 85 -9.35 4.45 -2.55
CA SER A 85 -9.66 5.86 -2.83
C SER A 85 -9.04 6.35 -4.15
N LEU A 86 -7.81 5.93 -4.45
CA LEU A 86 -7.13 6.26 -5.70
C LEU A 86 -7.76 5.52 -6.88
N ALA A 87 -8.20 4.27 -6.70
CA ALA A 87 -8.89 3.51 -7.73
C ALA A 87 -10.21 4.18 -8.15
N ILE A 88 -10.98 4.69 -7.18
CA ILE A 88 -12.20 5.46 -7.43
C ILE A 88 -11.88 6.73 -8.22
N GLN A 89 -10.92 7.54 -7.76
CA GLN A 89 -10.50 8.76 -8.45
C GLN A 89 -10.05 8.49 -9.90
N ARG A 90 -9.33 7.39 -10.14
CA ARG A 90 -8.95 6.99 -11.51
C ARG A 90 -10.16 6.65 -12.37
N ALA A 91 -11.14 5.94 -11.82
CA ALA A 91 -12.35 5.57 -12.54
C ALA A 91 -13.17 6.82 -12.94
N GLU A 92 -13.25 7.81 -12.05
CA GLU A 92 -13.92 9.10 -12.30
C GLU A 92 -13.17 9.98 -13.31
N LEU A 93 -11.84 10.04 -13.25
CA LEU A 93 -11.03 10.86 -14.15
C LEU A 93 -10.93 10.29 -15.57
N LYS A 94 -10.98 8.96 -15.72
CA LYS A 94 -10.83 8.28 -17.02
C LYS A 94 -11.79 8.77 -18.11
N PRO A 95 -13.12 8.87 -17.91
CA PRO A 95 -14.05 9.36 -18.94
C PRO A 95 -13.82 10.84 -19.29
N ILE A 96 -13.30 11.64 -18.36
CA ILE A 96 -13.01 13.07 -18.60
C ILE A 96 -11.74 13.21 -19.46
N ALA A 97 -10.71 12.43 -19.14
CA ALA A 97 -9.41 12.47 -19.79
C ALA A 97 -9.39 11.80 -21.18
N TRP A 98 -10.27 10.83 -21.41
CA TRP A 98 -10.45 10.15 -22.70
C TRP A 98 -11.95 10.07 -23.03
N ARG A 99 -12.58 11.24 -23.25
CA ARG A 99 -13.93 11.33 -23.82
C ARG A 99 -13.96 10.46 -25.10
N LYS A 100 -14.88 9.50 -25.16
CA LYS A 100 -15.14 8.74 -26.38
C LYS A 100 -15.82 9.63 -27.42
#